data_AF-A0A6C2DXW6-F1
#
_entry.id   AF-A0A6C2DXW6-F1
#
_cell.length_a   1.000
_cell.length_b   1.000
_cell.length_c   1.000
_cell.angle_alpha   90.00
_cell.angle_beta   90.00
_cell.angle_gamma   90.00
#
_symmetry.space_group_name_H-M   'P 1'
#
loop_
_entity.id
_entity.type
_entity.pdbx_description
1 polymer ?
#
loop_
_entity_poly.entity_id
_entity_poly.type
_entity_poly.pdbx_seq_one_letter_code
_entity_poly.pdbx_strand_id
1 'polypeptide(L)'
;MQFSNSLKADMNRYENLIAGNISLPLGFRTLLAETSRLCRLQGTETEASKQTIWNTGSNVISPLIFGFVYWVLTEAELQGIKRLYFMARDGQILYKVAQVICSQWNYPIDCRYFYGSRQAFHFPAIESLGEQEFNWLFDNPGFLSIRIICQRVNLQPETISDILTNYGLLSNSWDKDLTDSEKNTLKKVFQEESVSELILSMAANYREKAIGYFKQEGMADGVPFATVDIGWSGKSQRSLSNLLAAGKIYPDTGLKGFFFGLLSSTQAFPSDLLMPYFLKVSDRSERYFLCDPQILELFMAGDHGSTVRYERQNESYVPILRSEKNESGIAWGVLVQHQAVTDFAKMLTKHLQPQECKPEYFQRVTEDLLKKFINSPSKDESEVFGKQPFSRHQTESKFYDLAPSYELQDAFKIILDPNYVHAFAWLPASIQISHPMTIMQLSYIRGRRESSSYANLAWQEFHKGNKQTAQILATKALQSSLTILLSKRFIYLIFLLTLGL
;
A
#
# COMPACT_ATOMS: atom_id res chain seq x y z
N MET A 1 -16.98 14.79 42.42
CA MET A 1 -15.67 15.26 41.92
C MET A 1 -14.79 14.06 41.69
N GLN A 2 -14.16 14.04 40.51
CA GLN A 2 -12.87 13.41 40.17
C GLN A 2 -12.69 11.91 40.45
N PHE A 3 -12.70 11.10 39.38
CA PHE A 3 -11.56 10.26 38.94
C PHE A 3 -11.87 9.77 37.52
N SER A 4 -11.54 10.56 36.48
CA SER A 4 -11.54 10.04 35.10
C SER A 4 -10.49 10.69 34.18
N ASN A 5 -9.86 11.79 34.60
CA ASN A 5 -8.74 12.38 33.85
C ASN A 5 -7.40 11.66 34.08
N SER A 6 -7.23 10.87 35.15
CA SER A 6 -5.95 10.19 35.43
C SER A 6 -5.69 9.01 34.49
N LEU A 7 -6.70 8.18 34.20
CA LEU A 7 -6.58 7.02 33.30
C LEU A 7 -6.28 7.42 31.84
N LYS A 8 -6.74 8.59 31.39
CA LYS A 8 -6.36 9.13 30.07
C LYS A 8 -4.91 9.59 30.05
N ALA A 9 -4.40 10.11 31.16
CA ALA A 9 -3.05 10.66 31.25
C ALA A 9 -1.98 9.56 31.26
N ASP A 10 -2.24 8.34 31.72
CA ASP A 10 -1.23 7.28 31.74
C ASP A 10 -0.69 6.92 30.34
N MET A 11 0.51 6.35 30.32
CA MET A 11 1.09 5.83 29.08
C MET A 11 0.26 4.67 28.55
N ASN A 12 -0.12 4.70 27.28
CA ASN A 12 -0.82 3.60 26.63
C ASN A 12 0.16 2.48 26.20
N ARG A 13 -0.38 1.39 25.63
CA ARG A 13 0.41 0.23 25.17
C ARG A 13 1.50 0.54 24.13
N TYR A 14 1.33 1.57 23.32
CA TYR A 14 2.29 1.96 22.28
C TYR A 14 3.35 2.91 22.85
N GLU A 15 2.95 3.87 23.68
CA GLU A 15 3.86 4.78 24.39
C GLU A 15 4.81 4.00 25.31
N ASN A 16 4.28 3.01 26.05
CA ASN A 16 5.10 2.11 26.86
C ASN A 16 6.08 1.28 26.00
N LEU A 17 5.67 0.87 24.80
CA LEU A 17 6.52 0.11 23.89
C LEU A 17 7.70 0.96 23.39
N ILE A 18 7.44 2.21 23.02
CA ILE A 18 8.48 3.17 22.61
C ILE A 18 9.42 3.47 23.77
N ALA A 19 8.87 3.92 24.91
CA ALA A 19 9.65 4.30 26.10
C ALA A 19 10.49 3.12 26.65
N GLY A 20 9.96 1.90 26.58
CA GLY A 20 10.61 0.68 27.03
C GLY A 20 11.68 0.12 26.08
N ASN A 21 11.79 0.60 24.84
CA ASN A 21 12.74 0.05 23.88
C ASN A 21 14.18 0.49 24.22
N ILE A 22 14.93 -0.36 24.92
CA ILE A 22 16.33 -0.10 25.35
C ILE A 22 17.34 -0.12 24.21
N SER A 23 16.94 -0.55 23.01
CA SER A 23 17.80 -0.51 21.83
C SER A 23 17.90 0.89 21.20
N LEU A 24 17.06 1.83 21.64
CA LEU A 24 17.01 3.21 21.18
C LEU A 24 17.65 4.16 22.19
N PRO A 25 18.25 5.28 21.74
CA PRO A 25 18.76 6.31 22.66
C PRO A 25 17.67 6.82 23.60
N LEU A 26 18.01 7.03 24.88
CA LEU A 26 17.06 7.45 25.91
C LEU A 26 16.32 8.74 25.54
N GLY A 27 17.05 9.77 25.11
CA GLY A 27 16.44 11.05 24.71
C GLY A 27 15.42 10.89 23.58
N PHE A 28 15.79 10.15 22.53
CA PHE A 28 14.93 9.89 21.39
C PHE A 28 13.64 9.15 21.78
N ARG A 29 13.74 8.02 22.48
CA ARG A 29 12.57 7.21 22.83
C ARG A 29 11.65 7.90 23.84
N THR A 30 12.21 8.66 24.78
CA THR A 30 11.42 9.44 25.74
C THR A 30 10.65 10.53 25.01
N LEU A 31 11.33 11.33 24.19
CA LEU A 31 10.69 12.43 23.47
C LEU A 31 9.62 11.93 22.49
N LEU A 32 9.88 10.82 21.79
CA LEU A 32 8.91 10.25 20.87
C LEU A 32 7.66 9.74 21.60
N ALA A 33 7.83 9.04 22.72
CA ALA A 33 6.71 8.57 23.54
C ALA A 33 5.91 9.73 24.15
N GLU A 34 6.59 10.77 24.64
CA GLU A 34 5.97 11.98 25.16
C GLU A 34 5.20 12.73 24.08
N THR A 35 5.76 12.84 22.87
CA THR A 35 5.08 13.48 21.73
C THR A 35 3.82 12.72 21.34
N SER A 36 3.89 11.39 21.23
CA SER A 36 2.72 10.53 20.96
C SER A 36 1.62 10.74 22.00
N ARG A 37 2.02 10.79 23.28
CA ARG A 37 1.11 11.00 24.41
C ARG A 37 0.48 12.38 24.41
N LEU A 38 1.27 13.43 24.22
CA LEU A 38 0.76 14.81 24.19
C LEU A 38 -0.20 15.00 23.01
N CYS A 39 0.15 14.51 21.82
CA CYS A 39 -0.72 14.55 20.65
C CYS A 39 -2.04 13.80 20.92
N ARG A 40 -1.96 12.58 21.47
CA ARG A 40 -3.14 11.80 21.86
C ARG A 40 -4.05 12.57 22.82
N LEU A 41 -3.48 13.21 23.84
CA LEU A 41 -4.22 13.93 24.87
C LEU A 41 -4.84 15.25 24.38
N GLN A 42 -4.32 15.83 23.30
CA GLN A 42 -4.86 17.05 22.67
C GLN A 42 -6.04 16.79 21.74
N GLY A 43 -6.36 15.53 21.45
CA GLY A 43 -7.50 15.17 20.60
C GLY A 43 -8.83 15.68 21.16
N THR A 44 -9.57 16.40 20.33
CA THR A 44 -10.87 17.00 20.69
C THR A 44 -12.07 16.17 20.22
N GLU A 45 -11.82 15.04 19.58
CA GLU A 45 -12.88 14.17 19.04
C GLU A 45 -13.80 13.67 20.15
N THR A 46 -15.11 13.78 19.96
CA THR A 46 -16.13 13.32 20.93
C THR A 46 -16.72 11.97 20.54
N GLU A 47 -16.71 11.63 19.25
CA GLU A 47 -17.19 10.35 18.73
C GLU A 47 -16.17 9.24 19.03
N ALA A 48 -16.61 8.11 19.58
CA ALA A 48 -15.71 7.03 20.00
C ALA A 48 -14.86 6.48 18.84
N SER A 49 -15.44 6.32 17.65
CA SER A 49 -14.74 5.89 16.44
C SER A 49 -13.58 6.85 16.10
N LYS A 50 -13.86 8.16 16.08
CA LYS A 50 -12.87 9.22 15.78
C LYS A 50 -11.83 9.37 16.87
N GLN A 51 -12.18 9.14 18.13
CA GLN A 51 -11.19 9.05 19.22
C GLN A 51 -10.22 7.89 19.00
N THR A 52 -10.70 6.72 18.58
CA THR A 52 -9.83 5.60 18.22
C THR A 52 -8.93 5.93 17.05
N ILE A 53 -9.46 6.58 16.00
CA ILE A 53 -8.66 7.05 14.85
C ILE A 53 -7.59 8.04 15.30
N TRP A 54 -7.94 9.04 16.13
CA TRP A 54 -7.00 10.01 16.66
C TRP A 54 -5.90 9.35 17.51
N ASN A 55 -6.29 8.43 18.40
CA ASN A 55 -5.38 7.72 19.29
C ASN A 55 -4.40 6.86 18.49
N THR A 56 -4.89 6.03 17.57
CA THR A 56 -4.05 5.19 16.70
C THR A 56 -3.21 6.05 15.77
N GLY A 57 -3.79 7.13 15.22
CA GLY A 57 -3.10 8.15 14.44
C GLY A 57 -1.88 8.67 15.16
N SER A 58 -2.06 9.19 16.38
CA SER A 58 -1.01 9.81 17.19
C SER A 58 0.08 8.82 17.67
N ASN A 59 -0.24 7.52 17.76
CA ASN A 59 0.64 6.53 18.43
C ASN A 59 1.30 5.51 17.51
N VAL A 60 0.64 5.15 16.41
CA VAL A 60 1.08 4.11 15.48
C VAL A 60 1.43 4.74 14.14
N ILE A 61 0.49 5.47 13.56
CA ILE A 61 0.58 5.97 12.19
C ILE A 61 1.58 7.13 12.09
N SER A 62 1.53 8.07 13.04
CA SER A 62 2.38 9.26 13.00
C SER A 62 3.87 8.96 13.10
N PRO A 63 4.37 8.14 14.07
CA PRO A 63 5.79 7.78 14.11
C PRO A 63 6.28 7.05 12.85
N LEU A 64 5.42 6.19 12.28
CA LEU A 64 5.71 5.45 11.04
C LEU A 64 5.86 6.40 9.85
N ILE A 65 4.86 7.26 9.60
CA ILE A 65 4.85 8.22 8.49
C ILE A 65 6.00 9.21 8.64
N PHE A 66 6.18 9.75 9.85
CA PHE A 66 7.27 10.68 10.13
C PHE A 66 8.63 10.06 9.81
N GLY A 67 8.87 8.83 10.27
CA GLY A 67 10.11 8.11 9.99
C GLY A 67 10.38 7.90 8.51
N PHE A 68 9.36 7.50 7.75
CA PHE A 68 9.49 7.32 6.31
C PHE A 68 9.78 8.65 5.61
N VAL A 69 9.03 9.71 5.89
CA VAL A 69 9.24 11.01 5.25
C VAL A 69 10.59 11.63 5.64
N TYR A 70 11.01 11.50 6.90
CA TYR A 70 12.32 11.94 7.34
C TYR A 70 13.45 11.24 6.58
N TRP A 71 13.34 9.91 6.39
CA TRP A 71 14.28 9.16 5.58
C TRP A 71 14.28 9.63 4.12
N VAL A 72 13.11 9.86 3.52
CA VAL A 72 13.00 10.40 2.15
C VAL A 72 13.73 11.73 2.01
N LEU A 73 13.53 12.68 2.94
CA LEU A 73 14.17 13.99 2.89
C LEU A 73 15.69 13.90 3.08
N THR A 74 16.15 13.04 3.99
CA THR A 74 17.58 12.81 4.25
C THR A 74 18.25 12.21 3.01
N GLU A 75 17.67 11.17 2.43
CA GLU A 75 18.21 10.53 1.22
C GLU A 75 18.14 11.46 0.00
N ALA A 76 17.08 12.26 -0.12
CA ALA A 76 16.95 13.24 -1.19
C ALA A 76 18.09 14.26 -1.15
N GLU A 77 18.43 14.79 0.02
CA GLU A 77 19.56 15.70 0.19
C GLU A 77 20.90 15.04 -0.16
N LEU A 78 21.14 13.82 0.33
CA LEU A 78 22.35 13.03 0.03
C LEU A 78 22.50 12.74 -1.47
N GLN A 79 21.40 12.53 -2.17
CA GLN A 79 21.35 12.22 -3.60
C GLN A 79 21.31 13.47 -4.49
N GLY A 80 21.37 14.68 -3.92
CA GLY A 80 21.29 15.94 -4.64
C GLY A 80 19.93 16.23 -5.27
N ILE A 81 18.87 15.55 -4.83
CA ILE A 81 17.50 15.76 -5.30
C ILE A 81 16.98 17.09 -4.74
N LYS A 82 16.39 17.91 -5.59
CA LYS A 82 15.86 19.24 -5.25
C LYS A 82 14.35 19.30 -5.27
N ARG A 83 13.68 18.34 -5.91
CA ARG A 83 12.22 18.26 -5.96
C ARG A 83 11.72 16.84 -5.68
N LEU A 84 10.69 16.74 -4.84
CA LEU A 84 10.00 15.49 -4.53
C LEU A 84 8.55 15.54 -4.97
N TYR A 85 8.16 14.58 -5.81
CA TYR A 85 6.77 14.40 -6.23
C TYR A 85 6.11 13.30 -5.41
N PHE A 86 5.30 13.70 -4.44
CA PHE A 86 4.49 12.80 -3.61
C PHE A 86 3.28 12.33 -4.40
N MET A 87 3.26 11.05 -4.76
CA MET A 87 2.26 10.49 -5.67
C MET A 87 0.89 10.44 -5.00
N ALA A 88 -0.10 10.99 -5.69
CA ALA A 88 -1.49 10.77 -5.35
C ALA A 88 -1.85 9.27 -5.48
N ARG A 89 -2.82 8.78 -4.73
CA ARG A 89 -3.51 9.49 -3.65
C ARG A 89 -2.74 9.40 -2.33
N ASP A 90 -2.15 8.24 -2.06
CA ASP A 90 -1.69 7.86 -0.72
C ASP A 90 -0.49 8.71 -0.24
N GLY A 91 0.20 9.39 -1.16
CA GLY A 91 1.21 10.39 -0.83
C GLY A 91 0.66 11.68 -0.23
N GLN A 92 -0.66 11.87 -0.09
CA GLN A 92 -1.24 13.13 0.41
C GLN A 92 -0.79 13.43 1.84
N ILE A 93 -0.84 12.45 2.73
CA ILE A 93 -0.40 12.64 4.12
C ILE A 93 1.12 12.73 4.23
N LEU A 94 1.84 11.98 3.38
CA LEU A 94 3.31 12.05 3.30
C LEU A 94 3.76 13.45 2.91
N TYR A 95 3.12 14.05 1.91
CA TYR A 95 3.36 15.42 1.47
C TYR A 95 3.13 16.43 2.60
N LYS A 96 2.00 16.33 3.31
CA LYS A 96 1.70 17.22 4.46
C LYS A 96 2.77 17.13 5.54
N VAL A 97 3.23 15.92 5.88
CA VAL A 97 4.32 15.73 6.85
C VAL A 97 5.64 16.28 6.32
N ALA A 98 5.94 16.10 5.02
CA ALA A 98 7.15 16.64 4.41
C ALA A 98 7.17 18.17 4.47
N GLN A 99 6.05 18.84 4.22
CA GLN A 99 5.94 20.30 4.37
C GLN A 99 6.23 20.75 5.81
N VAL A 100 5.74 20.03 6.81
CA VAL A 100 6.04 20.34 8.22
C VAL A 100 7.53 20.20 8.49
N ILE A 101 8.15 19.09 8.09
CA ILE A 101 9.57 18.85 8.31
C ILE A 101 10.43 19.88 7.57
N CYS A 102 10.17 20.11 6.28
CA CYS A 102 10.93 21.09 5.48
C CYS A 102 10.84 22.50 6.05
N SER A 103 9.66 22.93 6.49
CA SER A 103 9.47 24.29 7.05
C SER A 103 10.13 24.47 8.42
N GLN A 104 10.09 23.47 9.30
CA GLN A 104 10.65 23.61 10.65
C GLN A 104 12.14 23.28 10.74
N TRP A 105 12.63 22.37 9.91
CA TRP A 105 14.04 21.97 9.88
C TRP A 105 14.82 22.55 8.70
N ASN A 106 14.20 23.43 7.89
CA ASN A 106 14.82 24.16 6.77
C ASN A 106 15.45 23.27 5.69
N TYR A 107 14.82 22.13 5.35
CA TYR A 107 15.27 21.33 4.20
C TYR A 107 15.01 22.09 2.89
N PRO A 108 16.03 22.31 2.03
CA PRO A 108 15.89 23.06 0.77
C PRO A 108 15.36 22.17 -0.36
N ILE A 109 14.20 21.55 -0.16
CA ILE A 109 13.57 20.62 -1.10
C ILE A 109 12.18 21.12 -1.48
N ASP A 110 11.92 21.24 -2.78
CA ASP A 110 10.60 21.55 -3.34
C ASP A 110 9.71 20.31 -3.27
N CYS A 111 8.86 20.23 -2.25
CA CYS A 111 7.87 19.18 -2.11
C CYS A 111 6.62 19.53 -2.93
N ARG A 112 6.20 18.63 -3.82
CA ARG A 112 4.98 18.78 -4.64
C ARG A 112 4.04 17.59 -4.46
N TYR A 113 2.75 17.89 -4.34
CA TYR A 113 1.72 16.86 -4.45
C TYR A 113 1.41 16.60 -5.92
N PHE A 114 1.63 15.38 -6.39
CA PHE A 114 1.54 15.05 -7.81
C PHE A 114 0.42 14.08 -8.09
N TYR A 115 -0.54 14.46 -8.94
CA TYR A 115 -1.69 13.64 -9.31
C TYR A 115 -1.37 12.45 -10.22
N GLY A 116 -0.48 11.55 -9.79
CA GLY A 116 -0.19 10.28 -10.46
C GLY A 116 -1.12 9.14 -10.06
N SER A 117 -1.23 8.11 -10.90
CA SER A 117 -1.83 6.83 -10.51
C SER A 117 -1.44 5.73 -11.49
N ARG A 118 -1.67 4.45 -11.13
CA ARG A 118 -1.50 3.33 -12.07
C ARG A 118 -2.32 3.53 -13.34
N GLN A 119 -3.59 3.96 -13.21
CA GLN A 119 -4.48 4.18 -14.36
C GLN A 119 -3.99 5.35 -15.23
N ALA A 120 -3.61 6.47 -14.60
CA ALA A 120 -3.16 7.66 -15.30
C ALA A 120 -1.80 7.49 -16.00
N PHE A 121 -1.02 6.47 -15.63
CA PHE A 121 0.28 6.18 -16.24
C PHE A 121 0.29 4.99 -17.19
N HIS A 122 -0.33 3.85 -16.82
CA HIS A 122 -0.18 2.62 -17.60
C HIS A 122 -0.82 2.74 -18.97
N PHE A 123 -2.08 3.17 -19.05
CA PHE A 123 -2.77 3.25 -20.34
C PHE A 123 -2.08 4.21 -21.33
N PRO A 124 -1.73 5.45 -20.94
CA PRO A 124 -1.01 6.35 -21.85
C PRO A 124 0.38 5.84 -22.24
N ALA A 125 1.00 4.96 -21.45
CA ALA A 125 2.31 4.37 -21.76
C ALA A 125 2.24 3.24 -22.81
N ILE A 126 1.05 2.80 -23.22
CA ILE A 126 0.89 1.71 -24.19
C ILE A 126 1.19 2.18 -25.61
N GLU A 127 2.24 1.63 -26.23
CA GLU A 127 2.59 1.87 -27.64
C GLU A 127 2.26 0.68 -28.55
N SER A 128 2.08 -0.51 -27.97
CA SER A 128 1.62 -1.72 -28.66
C SER A 128 0.90 -2.64 -27.67
N LEU A 129 0.06 -3.55 -28.17
CA LEU A 129 -0.65 -4.54 -27.34
C LEU A 129 0.10 -5.88 -27.35
N GLY A 130 1.18 -5.93 -26.57
CA GLY A 130 1.99 -7.13 -26.39
C GLY A 130 1.56 -7.99 -25.20
N GLU A 131 2.31 -9.05 -24.94
CA GLU A 131 2.08 -9.95 -23.81
C GLU A 131 2.10 -9.21 -22.47
N GLN A 132 2.97 -8.20 -22.32
CA GLN A 132 3.12 -7.45 -21.08
C GLN A 132 1.89 -6.59 -20.79
N GLU A 133 1.34 -5.94 -21.80
CA GLU A 133 0.13 -5.12 -21.70
C GLU A 133 -1.07 -6.01 -21.39
N PHE A 134 -1.16 -7.19 -22.02
CA PHE A 134 -2.19 -8.16 -21.67
C PHE A 134 -2.06 -8.70 -20.25
N ASN A 135 -0.84 -8.96 -19.76
CA ASN A 135 -0.63 -9.35 -18.37
C ASN A 135 -1.15 -8.29 -17.38
N TRP A 136 -1.02 -7.01 -17.73
CA TRP A 136 -1.63 -5.93 -16.94
C TRP A 136 -3.15 -5.86 -17.13
N LEU A 137 -3.66 -5.94 -18.36
CA LEU A 137 -5.10 -5.90 -18.64
C LEU A 137 -5.87 -7.01 -17.95
N PHE A 138 -5.29 -8.20 -17.89
CA PHE A 138 -5.89 -9.39 -17.29
C PHE A 138 -5.48 -9.64 -15.83
N ASP A 139 -4.74 -8.72 -15.20
CA ASP A 139 -4.41 -8.82 -13.77
C ASP A 139 -5.71 -8.88 -12.95
N ASN A 140 -5.95 -10.02 -12.29
CA ASN A 140 -7.22 -10.33 -11.63
C ASN A 140 -7.01 -10.48 -10.10
N PRO A 141 -7.32 -9.46 -9.30
CA PRO A 141 -7.22 -9.56 -7.84
C PRO A 141 -8.39 -10.32 -7.18
N GLY A 142 -9.30 -10.92 -7.96
CA GLY A 142 -10.37 -11.79 -7.48
C GLY A 142 -11.69 -11.72 -8.27
N PHE A 143 -11.90 -10.65 -9.05
CA PHE A 143 -13.03 -10.48 -9.97
C PHE A 143 -12.59 -9.66 -11.18
N LEU A 144 -12.90 -10.12 -12.39
CA LEU A 144 -12.52 -9.42 -13.62
C LEU A 144 -13.58 -9.62 -14.70
N SER A 145 -14.21 -8.52 -15.11
CA SER A 145 -15.23 -8.51 -16.16
C SER A 145 -14.74 -7.82 -17.43
N ILE A 146 -15.46 -8.00 -18.54
CA ILE A 146 -15.18 -7.32 -19.82
C ILE A 146 -15.25 -5.80 -19.61
N ARG A 147 -16.24 -5.32 -18.85
CA ARG A 147 -16.36 -3.89 -18.53
C ARG A 147 -15.14 -3.36 -17.79
N ILE A 148 -14.64 -4.08 -16.79
CA ILE A 148 -13.43 -3.67 -16.05
C ILE A 148 -12.22 -3.60 -16.98
N ILE A 149 -12.04 -4.58 -17.86
CA ILE A 149 -10.90 -4.62 -18.80
C ILE A 149 -11.01 -3.48 -19.82
N CYS A 150 -12.19 -3.23 -20.38
CA CYS A 150 -12.43 -2.10 -21.29
C CYS A 150 -12.16 -0.77 -20.59
N GLN A 151 -12.61 -0.60 -19.34
CA GLN A 151 -12.34 0.59 -18.54
C GLN A 151 -10.85 0.84 -18.31
N ARG A 152 -10.02 -0.21 -18.16
CA ARG A 152 -8.55 -0.04 -18.05
C ARG A 152 -7.96 0.66 -19.27
N VAL A 153 -8.54 0.46 -20.46
CA VAL A 153 -8.14 1.14 -21.70
C VAL A 153 -9.03 2.34 -22.06
N ASN A 154 -9.76 2.90 -21.08
CA ASN A 154 -10.72 4.00 -21.29
C ASN A 154 -11.76 3.75 -22.38
N LEU A 155 -12.12 2.48 -22.61
CA LEU A 155 -13.15 2.04 -23.55
C LEU A 155 -14.41 1.62 -22.79
N GLN A 156 -15.58 1.81 -23.42
CA GLN A 156 -16.82 1.17 -22.99
C GLN A 156 -17.06 -0.05 -23.88
N PRO A 157 -17.45 -1.23 -23.33
CA PRO A 157 -17.67 -2.43 -24.14
C PRO A 157 -18.73 -2.21 -25.24
N GLU A 158 -19.68 -1.30 -25.00
CA GLU A 158 -20.69 -0.86 -25.97
C GLU A 158 -20.07 -0.26 -27.24
N THR A 159 -18.85 0.30 -27.17
CA THR A 159 -18.15 0.88 -28.35
C THR A 159 -17.65 -0.21 -29.32
N ILE A 160 -17.46 -1.43 -28.84
CA ILE A 160 -16.98 -2.58 -29.64
C ILE A 160 -17.99 -3.74 -29.58
N SER A 161 -19.27 -3.43 -29.39
CA SER A 161 -20.35 -4.41 -29.14
C SER A 161 -20.45 -5.47 -30.22
N ASP A 162 -20.33 -5.06 -31.48
CA ASP A 162 -20.52 -5.94 -32.63
C ASP A 162 -19.38 -6.96 -32.71
N ILE A 163 -18.15 -6.52 -32.44
CA ILE A 163 -16.97 -7.39 -32.42
C ILE A 163 -17.04 -8.35 -31.23
N LEU A 164 -17.40 -7.86 -30.04
CA LEU A 164 -17.61 -8.71 -28.87
C LEU A 164 -18.65 -9.80 -29.17
N THR A 165 -19.77 -9.42 -29.79
CA THR A 165 -20.86 -10.34 -30.15
C THR A 165 -20.43 -11.37 -31.20
N ASN A 166 -19.66 -10.96 -32.21
CA ASN A 166 -19.10 -11.87 -33.23
C ASN A 166 -18.17 -12.92 -32.64
N TYR A 167 -17.48 -12.59 -31.54
CA TYR A 167 -16.65 -13.52 -30.77
C TYR A 167 -17.42 -14.32 -29.71
N GLY A 168 -18.75 -14.20 -29.66
CA GLY A 168 -19.62 -14.90 -28.72
C GLY A 168 -19.69 -14.29 -27.31
N LEU A 169 -19.13 -13.10 -27.11
CA LEU A 169 -19.18 -12.37 -25.84
C LEU A 169 -20.42 -11.46 -25.78
N LEU A 170 -21.56 -12.06 -25.40
CA LEU A 170 -22.86 -11.38 -25.36
C LEU A 170 -22.95 -10.32 -24.25
N SER A 171 -23.76 -9.28 -24.47
CA SER A 171 -23.88 -8.13 -23.54
C SER A 171 -24.26 -8.49 -22.11
N ASN A 172 -25.03 -9.57 -21.92
CA ASN A 172 -25.42 -10.07 -20.60
C ASN A 172 -24.27 -10.72 -19.80
N SER A 173 -23.08 -10.88 -20.37
CA SER A 173 -21.88 -11.39 -19.70
C SER A 173 -20.85 -10.31 -19.38
N TRP A 174 -21.00 -9.08 -19.89
CA TRP A 174 -19.94 -8.07 -19.82
C TRP A 174 -19.61 -7.59 -18.40
N ASP A 175 -20.56 -7.77 -17.48
CA ASP A 175 -20.44 -7.42 -16.05
C ASP A 175 -20.24 -8.65 -15.14
N LYS A 176 -20.02 -9.84 -15.72
CA LYS A 176 -19.76 -11.10 -14.98
C LYS A 176 -18.27 -11.40 -14.90
N ASP A 177 -17.90 -12.26 -13.96
CA ASP A 177 -16.51 -12.71 -13.81
C ASP A 177 -16.11 -13.59 -15.01
N LEU A 178 -14.94 -13.32 -15.56
CA LEU A 178 -14.44 -13.99 -16.77
C LEU A 178 -13.80 -15.33 -16.45
N THR A 179 -14.21 -16.36 -17.19
CA THR A 179 -13.48 -17.63 -17.29
C THR A 179 -12.18 -17.45 -18.08
N ASP A 180 -11.23 -18.39 -17.93
CA ASP A 180 -9.98 -18.33 -18.68
C ASP A 180 -10.18 -18.45 -20.20
N SER A 181 -11.22 -19.17 -20.63
CA SER A 181 -11.63 -19.23 -22.03
C SER A 181 -12.08 -17.85 -22.53
N GLU A 182 -12.95 -17.16 -21.78
CA GLU A 182 -13.43 -15.84 -22.17
C GLU A 182 -12.32 -14.79 -22.12
N LYS A 183 -11.35 -14.88 -21.19
CA LYS A 183 -10.15 -14.02 -21.21
C LYS A 183 -9.35 -14.20 -22.50
N ASN A 184 -9.14 -15.44 -22.94
CA ASN A 184 -8.45 -15.72 -24.20
C ASN A 184 -9.24 -15.22 -25.42
N THR A 185 -10.57 -15.34 -25.40
CA THR A 185 -11.44 -14.77 -26.44
C THR A 185 -11.35 -13.25 -26.47
N LEU A 186 -11.44 -12.59 -25.32
CA LEU A 186 -11.32 -11.14 -25.21
C LEU A 186 -9.93 -10.65 -25.66
N LYS A 187 -8.87 -11.43 -25.37
CA LYS A 187 -7.53 -11.14 -25.88
C LYS A 187 -7.52 -11.10 -27.42
N LYS A 188 -8.18 -12.05 -28.09
CA LYS A 188 -8.31 -12.04 -29.56
C LYS A 188 -9.10 -10.84 -30.06
N VAL A 189 -10.19 -10.47 -29.39
CA VAL A 189 -10.96 -9.25 -29.71
C VAL A 189 -10.05 -8.02 -29.66
N PHE A 190 -9.19 -7.90 -28.65
CA PHE A 190 -8.27 -6.77 -28.50
C PHE A 190 -7.09 -6.80 -29.50
N GLN A 191 -6.87 -7.94 -30.16
CA GLN A 191 -5.88 -8.11 -31.23
C GLN A 191 -6.47 -7.87 -32.63
N GLU A 192 -7.79 -7.71 -32.76
CA GLU A 192 -8.41 -7.25 -34.01
C GLU A 192 -7.86 -5.86 -34.36
N GLU A 193 -7.51 -5.66 -35.63
CA GLU A 193 -6.86 -4.43 -36.11
C GLU A 193 -7.68 -3.20 -35.71
N SER A 194 -8.98 -3.20 -36.04
CA SER A 194 -9.91 -2.11 -35.68
C SER A 194 -9.97 -1.78 -34.18
N VAL A 195 -9.87 -2.77 -33.30
CA VAL A 195 -9.91 -2.58 -31.84
C VAL A 195 -8.57 -2.11 -31.32
N SER A 196 -7.49 -2.73 -31.78
CA SER A 196 -6.13 -2.38 -31.39
C SER A 196 -5.77 -0.96 -31.81
N GLU A 197 -6.09 -0.55 -33.05
CA GLU A 197 -5.90 0.82 -33.54
C GLU A 197 -6.71 1.85 -32.74
N LEU A 198 -7.95 1.51 -32.38
CA LEU A 198 -8.79 2.35 -31.52
C LEU A 198 -8.13 2.54 -30.14
N ILE A 199 -7.67 1.46 -29.52
CA ILE A 199 -7.00 1.50 -28.20
C ILE A 199 -5.70 2.32 -28.28
N LEU A 200 -4.88 2.09 -29.30
CA LEU A 200 -3.58 2.75 -29.45
C LEU A 200 -3.71 4.25 -29.79
N SER A 201 -4.68 4.61 -30.63
CA SER A 201 -4.98 6.02 -30.94
C SER A 201 -5.48 6.78 -29.70
N MET A 202 -6.33 6.16 -28.89
CA MET A 202 -6.72 6.71 -27.59
C MET A 202 -5.52 6.82 -26.66
N ALA A 203 -4.69 5.78 -26.52
CA ALA A 203 -3.49 5.82 -25.67
C ALA A 203 -2.56 6.97 -26.07
N ALA A 204 -2.34 7.20 -27.37
CA ALA A 204 -1.54 8.31 -27.88
C ALA A 204 -2.14 9.69 -27.53
N ASN A 205 -3.46 9.87 -27.65
CA ASN A 205 -4.11 11.12 -27.26
C ASN A 205 -3.96 11.42 -25.76
N TYR A 206 -4.14 10.39 -24.92
CA TYR A 206 -3.98 10.54 -23.47
C TYR A 206 -2.52 10.76 -23.08
N ARG A 207 -1.57 10.17 -23.81
CA ARG A 207 -0.13 10.37 -23.63
C ARG A 207 0.26 11.82 -23.81
N GLU A 208 -0.23 12.46 -24.87
CA GLU A 208 0.03 13.89 -25.12
C GLU A 208 -0.42 14.74 -23.91
N LYS A 209 -1.63 14.50 -23.41
CA LYS A 209 -2.18 15.22 -22.25
C LYS A 209 -1.40 14.95 -20.96
N ALA A 210 -1.00 13.69 -20.73
CA ALA A 210 -0.18 13.32 -19.58
C ALA A 210 1.19 14.03 -19.61
N ILE A 211 1.88 14.01 -20.76
CA ILE A 211 3.17 14.71 -20.93
C ILE A 211 2.98 16.23 -20.74
N GLY A 212 1.89 16.80 -21.23
CA GLY A 212 1.53 18.19 -21.00
C GLY A 212 1.44 18.55 -19.52
N TYR A 213 0.71 17.74 -18.74
CA TYR A 213 0.65 17.86 -17.29
C TYR A 213 2.03 17.70 -16.63
N PHE A 214 2.85 16.72 -17.05
CA PHE A 214 4.17 16.50 -16.46
C PHE A 214 5.10 17.70 -16.65
N LYS A 215 5.08 18.29 -17.85
CA LYS A 215 5.83 19.51 -18.18
C LYS A 215 5.32 20.69 -17.35
N GLN A 216 4.01 20.86 -17.23
CA GLN A 216 3.38 21.90 -16.40
C GLN A 216 3.81 21.79 -14.93
N GLU A 217 3.86 20.56 -14.39
CA GLU A 217 4.31 20.29 -13.02
C GLU A 217 5.83 20.34 -12.86
N GLY A 218 6.57 20.75 -13.89
CA GLY A 218 8.01 21.01 -13.85
C GLY A 218 8.90 19.79 -14.07
N MET A 219 8.40 18.62 -14.48
CA MET A 219 9.28 17.44 -14.68
C MET A 219 10.27 17.60 -15.85
N ALA A 220 10.16 18.68 -16.64
CA ALA A 220 10.97 18.97 -17.81
C ALA A 220 11.89 20.20 -17.65
N ASP A 221 11.94 20.82 -16.47
CA ASP A 221 12.70 22.06 -16.24
C ASP A 221 14.19 21.82 -15.88
N GLY A 222 14.63 20.56 -15.84
CA GLY A 222 16.01 20.17 -15.53
C GLY A 222 16.34 20.14 -14.04
N VAL A 223 15.38 20.42 -13.15
CA VAL A 223 15.59 20.30 -11.69
C VAL A 223 15.67 18.82 -11.31
N PRO A 224 16.74 18.35 -10.62
CA PRO A 224 16.83 16.97 -10.17
C PRO A 224 15.66 16.60 -9.26
N PHE A 225 14.89 15.57 -9.65
CA PHE A 225 13.69 15.17 -8.94
C PHE A 225 13.64 13.67 -8.66
N ALA A 226 12.79 13.31 -7.70
CA ALA A 226 12.41 11.92 -7.44
C ALA A 226 10.93 11.82 -7.11
N THR A 227 10.39 10.61 -7.20
CA THR A 227 9.02 10.30 -6.81
C THR A 227 8.98 9.70 -5.40
N VAL A 228 7.86 9.87 -4.71
CA VAL A 228 7.60 9.26 -3.40
C VAL A 228 6.27 8.51 -3.50
N ASP A 229 6.33 7.19 -3.30
CA ASP A 229 5.21 6.26 -3.35
C ASP A 229 5.34 5.29 -2.17
N ILE A 230 4.30 4.52 -1.88
CA ILE A 230 4.33 3.54 -0.78
C ILE A 230 4.90 2.20 -1.23
N GLY A 231 4.63 1.76 -2.47
CA GLY A 231 4.98 0.42 -2.96
C GLY A 231 3.98 -0.20 -3.96
N TRP A 232 4.08 -1.49 -4.28
CA TRP A 232 4.98 -2.50 -3.71
C TRP A 232 5.84 -3.21 -4.77
N SER A 233 5.74 -2.79 -6.05
CA SER A 233 6.38 -3.45 -7.20
C SER A 233 7.08 -2.52 -8.18
N GLY A 234 6.93 -1.20 -8.02
CA GLY A 234 7.50 -0.23 -8.96
C GLY A 234 6.77 -0.08 -10.30
N LYS A 235 5.67 -0.81 -10.55
CA LYS A 235 4.92 -0.75 -11.82
C LYS A 235 4.46 0.66 -12.21
N SER A 236 4.03 1.47 -11.23
CA SER A 236 3.69 2.88 -11.46
C SER A 236 4.89 3.69 -11.93
N GLN A 237 6.04 3.55 -11.26
CA GLN A 237 7.28 4.23 -11.65
C GLN A 237 7.75 3.77 -13.03
N ARG A 238 7.69 2.48 -13.34
CA ARG A 238 7.97 1.96 -14.68
C ARG A 238 7.14 2.65 -15.76
N SER A 239 5.83 2.77 -15.54
CA SER A 239 4.94 3.44 -16.51
C SER A 239 5.23 4.92 -16.63
N LEU A 240 5.55 5.59 -15.52
CA LEU A 240 6.01 6.99 -15.53
C LEU A 240 7.32 7.14 -16.31
N SER A 241 8.32 6.28 -16.08
CA SER A 241 9.58 6.28 -16.85
C SER A 241 9.33 6.17 -18.35
N ASN A 242 8.46 5.24 -18.79
CA ASN A 242 8.08 5.10 -20.20
C ASN A 242 7.46 6.38 -20.76
N LEU A 243 6.57 7.04 -20.01
CA LEU A 243 5.95 8.30 -20.42
C LEU A 243 6.94 9.46 -20.49
N LEU A 244 7.86 9.55 -19.53
CA LEU A 244 8.91 10.56 -19.53
C LEU A 244 9.83 10.37 -20.75
N ALA A 245 10.18 9.12 -21.09
CA ALA A 245 10.97 8.79 -22.27
C ALA A 245 10.24 9.15 -23.57
N ALA A 246 8.97 8.76 -23.70
CA ALA A 246 8.14 9.11 -24.86
C ALA A 246 7.97 10.64 -25.00
N GLY A 247 7.91 11.36 -23.88
CA GLY A 247 7.85 12.83 -23.83
C GLY A 247 9.17 13.55 -24.03
N LYS A 248 10.29 12.82 -24.18
CA LYS A 248 11.66 13.35 -24.24
C LYS A 248 12.02 14.24 -23.04
N ILE A 249 11.54 13.84 -21.87
CA ILE A 249 11.76 14.52 -20.57
C ILE A 249 12.23 13.53 -19.50
N TYR A 250 12.79 12.39 -19.93
CA TYR A 250 13.38 11.39 -19.05
C TYR A 250 14.71 11.92 -18.48
N PRO A 251 14.96 11.81 -17.15
CA PRO A 251 16.22 12.25 -16.56
C PRO A 251 17.42 11.42 -17.05
N ASP A 252 18.54 12.07 -17.37
CA ASP A 252 19.76 11.39 -17.84
C ASP A 252 20.30 10.34 -16.85
N THR A 253 20.10 10.56 -15.54
CA THR A 253 20.52 9.63 -14.48
C THR A 253 19.48 8.56 -14.16
N GLY A 254 18.38 8.52 -14.92
CA GLY A 254 17.21 7.70 -14.66
C GLY A 254 16.28 8.20 -13.56
N LEU A 255 15.07 7.63 -13.52
CA LEU A 255 14.04 8.04 -12.58
C LEU A 255 14.30 7.39 -11.21
N LYS A 256 14.48 8.24 -10.18
CA LYS A 256 14.60 7.82 -8.79
C LYS A 256 13.23 7.82 -8.12
N GLY A 257 12.94 6.78 -7.33
CA GLY A 257 11.72 6.71 -6.53
C GLY A 257 11.98 6.16 -5.14
N PHE A 258 11.35 6.79 -4.15
CA PHE A 258 11.37 6.38 -2.75
C PHE A 258 10.11 5.61 -2.40
N PHE A 259 10.26 4.48 -1.71
CA PHE A 259 9.19 3.56 -1.36
C PHE A 259 9.21 3.22 0.12
N PHE A 260 8.03 3.10 0.74
CA PHE A 260 7.96 2.54 2.10
C PHE A 260 8.49 1.11 2.10
N GLY A 261 8.07 0.28 1.13
CA GLY A 261 8.61 -1.06 0.96
C GLY A 261 8.39 -1.63 -0.44
N LEU A 262 9.13 -2.69 -0.76
CA LEU A 262 9.05 -3.37 -2.05
C LEU A 262 8.94 -4.89 -1.84
N LEU A 263 7.82 -5.46 -2.30
CA LEU A 263 7.59 -6.91 -2.37
C LEU A 263 8.22 -7.52 -3.62
N SER A 264 8.32 -6.73 -4.69
CA SER A 264 8.99 -7.04 -5.94
C SER A 264 9.59 -5.77 -6.54
N SER A 265 10.42 -5.91 -7.56
CA SER A 265 10.96 -4.75 -8.30
C SER A 265 10.70 -4.93 -9.79
N THR A 266 10.24 -3.88 -10.44
CA THR A 266 10.12 -3.80 -11.90
C THR A 266 10.48 -2.39 -12.33
N GLN A 267 11.37 -2.28 -13.32
CA GLN A 267 11.88 -1.02 -13.86
C GLN A 267 11.62 -0.96 -15.36
N ALA A 268 11.55 0.25 -15.92
CA ALA A 268 11.53 0.43 -17.38
C ALA A 268 12.94 0.37 -17.93
N PHE A 269 13.86 1.08 -17.27
CA PHE A 269 15.25 1.23 -17.70
C PHE A 269 16.21 0.81 -16.57
N PRO A 270 17.40 0.26 -16.90
CA PRO A 270 18.40 -0.10 -15.89
C PRO A 270 18.89 1.07 -15.03
N SER A 271 18.79 2.29 -15.55
CA SER A 271 19.13 3.54 -14.86
C SER A 271 18.09 3.96 -13.81
N ASP A 272 16.87 3.44 -13.87
CA ASP A 272 15.86 3.74 -12.85
C ASP A 272 16.32 3.20 -11.49
N LEU A 273 15.97 3.88 -10.41
CA LEU A 273 16.32 3.47 -9.05
C LEU A 273 15.08 3.42 -8.17
N LEU A 274 14.86 2.29 -7.51
CA LEU A 274 13.81 2.11 -6.51
C LEU A 274 14.46 1.94 -5.14
N MET A 275 14.23 2.90 -4.25
CA MET A 275 14.85 2.97 -2.93
C MET A 275 13.81 2.61 -1.87
N PRO A 276 13.89 1.42 -1.25
CA PRO A 276 12.99 1.02 -0.15
C PRO A 276 13.49 1.49 1.23
N TYR A 277 12.58 2.00 2.05
CA TYR A 277 12.83 2.39 3.45
C TYR A 277 12.75 1.19 4.40
N PHE A 278 11.58 0.57 4.53
CA PHE A 278 11.27 -0.41 5.57
C PHE A 278 11.52 -1.85 5.11
N LEU A 279 11.09 -2.19 3.88
CA LEU A 279 11.21 -3.54 3.32
C LEU A 279 11.93 -3.55 1.97
N LYS A 280 13.08 -4.24 1.91
CA LYS A 280 13.78 -4.53 0.65
C LYS A 280 13.19 -5.78 -0.02
N VAL A 281 13.27 -5.86 -1.36
CA VAL A 281 12.77 -7.04 -2.12
C VAL A 281 13.42 -8.36 -1.67
N SER A 282 14.68 -8.32 -1.24
CA SER A 282 15.40 -9.50 -0.75
C SER A 282 15.14 -9.83 0.72
N ASP A 283 14.50 -8.92 1.47
CA ASP A 283 14.29 -9.07 2.90
C ASP A 283 13.19 -10.11 3.19
N ARG A 284 13.50 -11.06 4.07
CA ARG A 284 12.60 -12.13 4.55
C ARG A 284 12.50 -12.16 6.07
N SER A 285 12.86 -11.05 6.72
CA SER A 285 12.66 -10.84 8.15
C SER A 285 11.18 -10.67 8.50
N GLU A 286 10.89 -10.43 9.79
CA GLU A 286 9.55 -10.08 10.27
C GLU A 286 8.94 -8.91 9.50
N ARG A 287 9.77 -7.97 9.00
CA ARG A 287 9.30 -6.82 8.21
C ARG A 287 8.51 -7.23 6.98
N TYR A 288 8.81 -8.38 6.38
CA TYR A 288 8.03 -8.90 5.25
C TYR A 288 6.56 -9.12 5.61
N PHE A 289 6.28 -9.59 6.83
CA PHE A 289 4.92 -9.83 7.32
C PHE A 289 4.26 -8.58 7.89
N LEU A 290 5.04 -7.60 8.32
CA LEU A 290 4.53 -6.31 8.82
C LEU A 290 4.24 -5.32 7.69
N CYS A 291 4.86 -5.50 6.53
CA CYS A 291 4.67 -4.68 5.34
C CYS A 291 3.40 -5.09 4.58
N ASP A 292 2.26 -5.10 5.29
CA ASP A 292 0.96 -5.46 4.74
C ASP A 292 0.39 -4.30 3.89
N PRO A 293 0.22 -4.49 2.56
CA PRO A 293 -0.31 -3.45 1.69
C PRO A 293 -1.65 -2.87 2.12
N GLN A 294 -2.57 -3.69 2.64
CA GLN A 294 -3.93 -3.24 2.99
C GLN A 294 -3.89 -2.28 4.18
N ILE A 295 -3.14 -2.65 5.22
CA ILE A 295 -3.03 -1.84 6.44
C ILE A 295 -2.25 -0.55 6.16
N LEU A 296 -1.19 -0.62 5.36
CA LEU A 296 -0.36 0.55 5.06
C LEU A 296 -1.05 1.52 4.08
N GLU A 297 -1.79 1.02 3.07
CA GLU A 297 -2.64 1.85 2.21
C GLU A 297 -3.75 2.54 3.03
N LEU A 298 -4.29 1.85 4.04
CA LEU A 298 -5.26 2.43 4.97
C LEU A 298 -4.67 3.60 5.76
N PHE A 299 -3.48 3.43 6.34
CA PHE A 299 -2.78 4.48 7.09
C PHE A 299 -2.46 5.72 6.25
N MET A 300 -2.38 5.57 4.93
CA MET A 300 -2.04 6.63 4.00
C MET A 300 -3.20 7.07 3.12
N ALA A 301 -4.43 6.61 3.40
CA ALA A 301 -5.61 6.92 2.61
C ALA A 301 -5.84 8.43 2.47
N GLY A 302 -6.02 8.91 1.23
CA GLY A 302 -6.34 10.32 0.97
C GLY A 302 -7.83 10.65 0.92
N ASP A 303 -8.13 11.93 0.82
CA ASP A 303 -9.49 12.50 0.89
C ASP A 303 -10.21 12.67 -0.47
N HIS A 304 -9.59 12.24 -1.57
CA HIS A 304 -10.19 12.23 -2.91
C HIS A 304 -10.03 10.88 -3.63
N GLY A 305 -10.60 10.74 -4.82
CA GLY A 305 -10.43 9.54 -5.65
C GLY A 305 -9.07 9.49 -6.35
N SER A 306 -8.70 8.32 -6.86
CA SER A 306 -7.50 8.12 -7.68
C SER A 306 -7.55 8.96 -8.98
N THR A 307 -6.41 9.48 -9.45
CA THR A 307 -6.33 10.12 -10.78
C THR A 307 -6.63 9.10 -11.87
N VAL A 308 -7.49 9.43 -12.83
CA VAL A 308 -7.85 8.55 -13.95
C VAL A 308 -7.09 8.94 -15.21
N ARG A 309 -7.04 10.24 -15.50
CA ARG A 309 -6.46 10.83 -16.72
C ARG A 309 -6.18 12.31 -16.51
N TYR A 310 -5.66 12.96 -17.55
CA TYR A 310 -5.49 14.41 -17.59
C TYR A 310 -6.26 14.97 -18.78
N GLU A 311 -6.80 16.17 -18.63
CA GLU A 311 -7.47 16.89 -19.71
C GLU A 311 -6.89 18.30 -19.86
N ARG A 312 -6.80 18.76 -21.11
CA ARG A 312 -6.44 20.15 -21.38
C ARG A 312 -7.69 21.00 -21.21
N GLN A 313 -7.65 21.95 -20.28
CA GLN A 313 -8.66 22.97 -20.08
C GLN A 313 -7.99 24.33 -20.29
N ASN A 314 -8.33 25.00 -21.38
CA ASN A 314 -7.64 26.22 -21.84
C ASN A 314 -6.13 25.97 -22.02
N GLU A 315 -5.28 26.75 -21.34
CA GLU A 315 -3.82 26.62 -21.38
C GLU A 315 -3.24 25.70 -20.30
N SER A 316 -4.10 25.06 -19.50
CA SER A 316 -3.67 24.21 -18.39
C SER A 316 -4.07 22.75 -18.60
N TYR A 317 -3.28 21.84 -18.07
CA TYR A 317 -3.63 20.43 -17.94
C TYR A 317 -4.11 20.17 -16.52
N VAL A 318 -5.31 19.61 -16.39
CA VAL A 318 -5.93 19.31 -15.10
C VAL A 318 -6.10 17.80 -14.92
N PRO A 319 -5.84 17.27 -13.70
CA PRO A 319 -6.12 15.88 -13.40
C PRO A 319 -7.64 15.64 -13.31
N ILE A 320 -8.11 14.57 -13.92
CA ILE A 320 -9.47 14.07 -13.76
C ILE A 320 -9.44 12.94 -12.73
N LEU A 321 -10.11 13.15 -11.61
CA LEU A 321 -10.19 12.19 -10.51
C LEU A 321 -11.38 11.25 -10.71
N ARG A 322 -11.28 10.03 -10.18
CA ARG A 322 -12.40 9.08 -10.16
C ARG A 322 -13.59 9.63 -9.38
N SER A 323 -13.29 10.34 -8.30
CA SER A 323 -14.24 11.11 -7.51
C SER A 323 -13.51 12.33 -6.96
N GLU A 324 -14.19 13.47 -6.90
CA GLU A 324 -13.62 14.70 -6.30
C GLU A 324 -13.30 14.49 -4.82
N LYS A 325 -14.12 13.69 -4.12
CA LYS A 325 -13.97 13.35 -2.72
C LYS A 325 -14.02 11.84 -2.49
N ASN A 326 -13.28 11.39 -1.49
CA ASN A 326 -13.38 10.05 -0.92
C ASN A 326 -14.44 10.07 0.18
N GLU A 327 -15.72 10.13 -0.19
CA GLU A 327 -16.84 10.29 0.76
C GLU A 327 -16.83 9.21 1.84
N SER A 328 -16.56 7.94 1.49
CA SER A 328 -16.49 6.85 2.47
C SER A 328 -15.31 6.99 3.44
N GLY A 329 -14.13 7.37 2.95
CA GLY A 329 -12.97 7.64 3.80
C GLY A 329 -13.14 8.88 4.69
N ILE A 330 -13.77 9.94 4.16
CA ILE A 330 -14.09 11.14 4.93
C ILE A 330 -15.09 10.80 6.04
N ALA A 331 -16.16 10.06 5.72
CA ALA A 331 -17.15 9.61 6.70
C ALA A 331 -16.53 8.70 7.77
N TRP A 332 -15.58 7.83 7.39
CA TRP A 332 -14.84 7.00 8.32
C TRP A 332 -13.97 7.83 9.28
N GLY A 333 -13.25 8.83 8.77
CA GLY A 333 -12.41 9.72 9.59
C GLY A 333 -11.00 9.98 9.05
N VAL A 334 -10.76 9.86 7.74
CA VAL A 334 -9.45 10.13 7.11
C VAL A 334 -8.92 11.53 7.48
N LEU A 335 -9.78 12.53 7.59
CA LEU A 335 -9.37 13.88 7.98
C LEU A 335 -8.91 13.96 9.45
N VAL A 336 -9.52 13.18 10.34
CA VAL A 336 -9.07 13.06 11.75
C VAL A 336 -7.70 12.40 11.81
N GLN A 337 -7.49 11.34 11.03
CA GLN A 337 -6.18 10.67 10.91
C GLN A 337 -5.11 11.64 10.39
N HIS A 338 -5.40 12.39 9.32
CA HIS A 338 -4.50 13.39 8.78
C HIS A 338 -4.16 14.46 9.81
N GLN A 339 -5.16 14.96 10.55
CA GLN A 339 -4.94 15.97 11.56
C GLN A 339 -4.00 15.45 12.66
N ALA A 340 -4.28 14.27 13.22
CA ALA A 340 -3.43 13.64 14.24
C ALA A 340 -1.98 13.48 13.76
N VAL A 341 -1.77 13.02 12.52
CA VAL A 341 -0.44 12.85 11.94
C VAL A 341 0.29 14.18 11.73
N THR A 342 -0.39 15.20 11.22
CA THR A 342 0.23 16.51 11.01
C THR A 342 0.53 17.24 12.33
N ASP A 343 -0.33 17.11 13.34
CA ASP A 343 -0.10 17.72 14.65
C ASP A 343 1.01 17.03 15.41
N PHE A 344 1.06 15.70 15.38
CA PHE A 344 2.21 14.94 15.85
C PHE A 344 3.51 15.42 15.19
N ALA A 345 3.53 15.53 13.86
CA ALA A 345 4.73 15.98 13.14
C ALA A 345 5.17 17.38 13.56
N LYS A 346 4.23 18.32 13.73
CA LYS A 346 4.52 19.68 14.21
C LYS A 346 5.04 19.70 15.64
N MET A 347 4.54 18.82 16.51
CA MET A 347 5.00 18.72 17.89
C MET A 347 6.40 18.12 17.96
N LEU A 348 6.63 17.02 17.23
CA LEU A 348 7.93 16.34 17.23
C LEU A 348 9.03 17.27 16.71
N THR A 349 8.81 17.95 15.59
CA THR A 349 9.80 18.84 14.95
C THR A 349 10.16 20.08 15.78
N LYS A 350 9.29 20.52 16.70
CA LYS A 350 9.59 21.60 17.65
C LYS A 350 10.53 21.20 18.77
N HIS A 351 10.52 19.92 19.16
CA HIS A 351 11.25 19.44 20.33
C HIS A 351 12.43 18.54 19.99
N LEU A 352 12.38 17.85 18.84
CA LEU A 352 13.43 17.00 18.32
C LEU A 352 14.18 17.76 17.24
N GLN A 353 15.51 17.74 17.30
CA GLN A 353 16.36 18.27 16.23
C GLN A 353 16.78 17.16 15.26
N PRO A 354 17.04 17.47 13.98
CA PRO A 354 17.45 16.47 12.98
C PRO A 354 18.63 15.60 13.44
N GLN A 355 19.67 16.21 14.02
CA GLN A 355 20.88 15.54 14.50
C GLN A 355 20.65 14.54 15.65
N GLU A 356 19.50 14.61 16.32
CA GLU A 356 19.14 13.73 17.45
C GLU A 356 18.44 12.44 17.00
N CYS A 357 18.13 12.31 15.70
CA CYS A 357 17.41 11.17 15.17
C CYS A 357 18.05 10.59 13.91
N LYS A 358 17.92 9.27 13.75
CA LYS A 358 18.39 8.54 12.57
C LYS A 358 17.24 7.74 11.97
N PRO A 359 17.18 7.59 10.64
CA PRO A 359 16.16 6.76 9.99
C PRO A 359 16.01 5.37 10.62
N GLU A 360 17.10 4.72 11.04
CA GLU A 360 17.07 3.39 11.64
C GLU A 360 16.33 3.35 12.99
N TYR A 361 16.30 4.46 13.73
CA TYR A 361 15.56 4.56 14.99
C TYR A 361 14.06 4.47 14.72
N PHE A 362 13.59 5.23 13.72
CA PHE A 362 12.20 5.16 13.30
C PHE A 362 11.82 3.83 12.67
N GLN A 363 12.74 3.16 11.95
CA GLN A 363 12.48 1.81 11.44
C GLN A 363 12.22 0.81 12.56
N ARG A 364 13.01 0.86 13.64
CA ARG A 364 12.80 -0.01 14.82
C ARG A 364 11.48 0.29 15.52
N VAL A 365 11.16 1.57 15.72
CA VAL A 365 9.86 1.98 16.29
C VAL A 365 8.71 1.51 15.39
N THR A 366 8.83 1.69 14.07
CA THR A 366 7.84 1.24 13.09
C THR A 366 7.61 -0.27 13.19
N GLU A 367 8.69 -1.05 13.28
CA GLU A 367 8.62 -2.51 13.43
C GLU A 367 7.87 -2.92 14.69
N ASP A 368 8.18 -2.31 15.83
CA ASP A 368 7.52 -2.58 17.11
C ASP A 368 6.03 -2.19 17.10
N LEU A 369 5.72 -0.99 16.59
CA LEU A 369 4.35 -0.47 16.54
C LEU A 369 3.47 -1.27 15.59
N LEU A 370 3.95 -1.58 14.38
CA LEU A 370 3.23 -2.42 13.42
C LEU A 370 3.03 -3.82 13.99
N LYS A 371 4.06 -4.42 14.60
CA LYS A 371 3.94 -5.75 15.22
C LYS A 371 2.85 -5.76 16.28
N LYS A 372 2.78 -4.73 17.13
CA LYS A 372 1.77 -4.62 18.19
C LYS A 372 0.38 -4.38 17.61
N PHE A 373 0.24 -3.46 16.65
CA PHE A 373 -1.03 -3.15 15.99
C PHE A 373 -1.56 -4.36 15.21
N ILE A 374 -0.78 -4.88 14.26
CA ILE A 374 -1.19 -5.95 13.34
C ILE A 374 -1.47 -7.26 14.08
N ASN A 375 -0.57 -7.71 14.97
CA ASN A 375 -0.70 -9.06 15.56
C ASN A 375 -1.57 -9.11 16.81
N SER A 376 -1.84 -7.97 17.44
CA SER A 376 -2.57 -7.90 18.70
C SER A 376 -3.38 -6.61 18.82
N PRO A 377 -4.26 -6.29 17.85
CA PRO A 377 -5.07 -5.07 17.92
C PRO A 377 -5.98 -5.09 19.15
N SER A 378 -6.30 -3.92 19.67
CA SER A 378 -7.39 -3.75 20.63
C SER A 378 -8.75 -3.97 19.95
N LYS A 379 -9.79 -4.18 20.76
CA LYS A 379 -11.14 -4.31 20.26
C LYS A 379 -11.58 -3.06 19.48
N ASP A 380 -11.34 -1.87 20.03
CA ASP A 380 -11.71 -0.61 19.37
C ASP A 380 -10.97 -0.42 18.03
N GLU A 381 -9.66 -0.71 17.99
CA GLU A 381 -8.90 -0.68 16.72
C GLU A 381 -9.49 -1.65 15.71
N SER A 382 -9.84 -2.86 16.16
CA SER A 382 -10.41 -3.90 15.30
C SER A 382 -11.78 -3.48 14.74
N GLU A 383 -12.64 -2.86 15.56
CA GLU A 383 -13.96 -2.40 15.12
C GLU A 383 -13.88 -1.19 14.17
N VAL A 384 -12.93 -0.27 14.39
CA VAL A 384 -12.82 0.97 13.62
C VAL A 384 -12.01 0.79 12.35
N PHE A 385 -10.81 0.23 12.44
CA PHE A 385 -9.93 0.03 11.29
C PHE A 385 -10.34 -1.20 10.47
N GLY A 386 -10.99 -2.17 11.10
CA GLY A 386 -11.54 -3.34 10.42
C GLY A 386 -12.67 -3.03 9.43
N LYS A 387 -13.44 -1.96 9.69
CA LYS A 387 -14.60 -1.55 8.88
C LYS A 387 -14.27 -0.52 7.80
N GLN A 388 -13.02 -0.07 7.69
CA GLN A 388 -12.67 0.87 6.63
C GLN A 388 -12.75 0.13 5.28
N PRO A 389 -13.60 0.59 4.33
CA PRO A 389 -13.71 -0.07 3.04
C PRO A 389 -12.39 0.02 2.28
N PHE A 390 -11.89 -1.11 1.78
CA PHE A 390 -10.70 -1.15 0.90
C PHE A 390 -11.01 -1.87 -0.42
N SER A 391 -10.33 -1.46 -1.50
CA SER A 391 -10.42 -2.12 -2.81
C SER A 391 -9.04 -2.51 -3.32
N ARG A 392 -8.92 -3.71 -3.88
CA ARG A 392 -7.74 -4.13 -4.64
C ARG A 392 -7.86 -3.91 -6.14
N HIS A 393 -9.05 -3.57 -6.63
CA HIS A 393 -9.25 -3.33 -8.05
C HIS A 393 -8.68 -1.97 -8.41
N GLN A 394 -7.89 -1.91 -9.49
CA GLN A 394 -7.36 -0.65 -10.01
C GLN A 394 -8.48 0.38 -10.28
N THR A 395 -9.67 -0.09 -10.65
CA THR A 395 -10.87 0.72 -10.90
C THR A 395 -11.73 0.95 -9.65
N GLU A 396 -11.33 0.44 -8.48
CA GLU A 396 -12.10 0.49 -7.22
C GLU A 396 -13.54 -0.06 -7.38
N SER A 397 -13.74 -1.07 -8.24
CA SER A 397 -15.06 -1.62 -8.57
C SER A 397 -15.70 -2.48 -7.48
N LYS A 398 -14.93 -2.87 -6.45
CA LYS A 398 -15.40 -3.72 -5.36
C LYS A 398 -14.66 -3.44 -4.06
N PHE A 399 -15.40 -3.32 -2.95
CA PHE A 399 -14.87 -3.03 -1.62
C PHE A 399 -15.07 -4.20 -0.65
N TYR A 400 -14.18 -4.29 0.33
CA TYR A 400 -14.16 -5.32 1.37
C TYR A 400 -13.92 -4.67 2.74
N ASP A 401 -14.43 -5.31 3.79
CA ASP A 401 -14.02 -5.02 5.17
C ASP A 401 -12.66 -5.67 5.42
N LEU A 402 -11.76 -4.94 6.08
CA LEU A 402 -10.43 -5.44 6.42
C LEU A 402 -10.50 -6.49 7.52
N ALA A 403 -11.36 -6.29 8.52
CA ALA A 403 -11.63 -7.25 9.57
C ALA A 403 -13.13 -7.53 9.65
N PRO A 404 -13.66 -8.44 8.81
CA PRO A 404 -15.05 -8.88 8.93
C PRO A 404 -15.30 -9.50 10.31
N SER A 405 -16.46 -9.20 10.89
CA SER A 405 -16.95 -9.89 12.07
C SER A 405 -17.73 -11.14 11.65
N TYR A 406 -17.52 -12.24 12.36
CA TYR A 406 -18.13 -13.53 12.09
C TYR A 406 -19.09 -13.94 13.19
N GLU A 407 -20.30 -14.33 12.79
CA GLU A 407 -21.37 -14.77 13.67
C GLU A 407 -21.33 -16.28 13.89
N LEU A 408 -22.11 -16.79 14.86
CA LEU A 408 -22.13 -18.23 15.19
C LEU A 408 -22.34 -19.15 13.97
N GLN A 409 -23.23 -18.77 13.06
CA GLN A 409 -23.53 -19.52 11.84
C GLN A 409 -22.32 -19.63 10.88
N ASP A 410 -21.41 -18.65 10.94
CA ASP A 410 -20.25 -18.61 10.06
C ASP A 410 -19.20 -19.64 10.48
N ALA A 411 -19.18 -20.06 11.76
CA ALA A 411 -18.28 -21.12 12.22
C ALA A 411 -18.44 -22.41 11.39
N PHE A 412 -19.67 -22.77 11.04
CA PHE A 412 -19.94 -23.94 10.19
C PHE A 412 -19.50 -23.73 8.75
N LYS A 413 -19.76 -22.55 8.19
CA LYS A 413 -19.35 -22.20 6.82
C LYS A 413 -17.83 -22.20 6.67
N ILE A 414 -17.12 -21.66 7.66
CA ILE A 414 -15.66 -21.64 7.72
C ILE A 414 -15.06 -23.06 7.69
N ILE A 415 -15.72 -24.02 8.35
CA ILE A 415 -15.28 -25.43 8.36
C ILE A 415 -15.53 -26.07 6.99
N LEU A 416 -16.67 -25.79 6.37
CA LEU A 416 -17.09 -26.37 5.09
C LEU A 416 -16.32 -25.77 3.90
N ASP A 417 -15.99 -24.48 3.96
CA ASP A 417 -15.27 -23.75 2.92
C ASP A 417 -14.16 -22.88 3.55
N PRO A 418 -12.89 -23.33 3.47
CA PRO A 418 -11.75 -22.53 3.92
C PRO A 418 -11.58 -21.18 3.21
N ASN A 419 -12.20 -20.99 2.04
CA ASN A 419 -12.18 -19.74 1.28
C ASN A 419 -13.29 -18.77 1.72
N TYR A 420 -14.19 -19.18 2.62
CA TYR A 420 -15.23 -18.32 3.18
C TYR A 420 -14.63 -17.08 3.86
N VAL A 421 -13.48 -17.25 4.50
CA VAL A 421 -12.67 -16.12 4.99
C VAL A 421 -11.81 -15.64 3.83
N HIS A 422 -12.03 -14.42 3.35
CA HIS A 422 -11.23 -13.90 2.24
C HIS A 422 -9.73 -13.86 2.59
N ALA A 423 -8.87 -13.99 1.58
CA ALA A 423 -7.43 -14.13 1.76
C ALA A 423 -6.77 -12.92 2.44
N PHE A 424 -7.40 -11.75 2.34
CA PHE A 424 -6.88 -10.46 2.83
C PHE A 424 -7.48 -10.03 4.17
N ALA A 425 -8.23 -10.91 4.84
CA ALA A 425 -8.80 -10.60 6.15
C ALA A 425 -7.67 -10.38 7.15
N TRP A 426 -7.73 -9.27 7.88
CA TRP A 426 -6.92 -8.99 9.05
C TRP A 426 -7.41 -9.86 10.21
N LEU A 427 -7.06 -11.15 10.15
CA LEU A 427 -7.52 -12.18 11.07
C LEU A 427 -7.31 -11.85 12.56
N PRO A 428 -6.17 -11.26 13.00
CA PRO A 428 -6.01 -10.80 14.37
C PRO A 428 -7.12 -9.85 14.83
N ALA A 429 -7.57 -8.92 14.00
CA ALA A 429 -8.67 -8.01 14.31
C ALA A 429 -10.02 -8.72 14.25
N SER A 430 -10.28 -9.54 13.22
CA SER A 430 -11.52 -10.33 13.16
C SER A 430 -11.70 -11.20 14.41
N ILE A 431 -10.63 -11.77 14.94
CA ILE A 431 -10.66 -12.58 16.16
C ILE A 431 -11.11 -11.75 17.39
N GLN A 432 -10.78 -10.45 17.47
CA GLN A 432 -11.17 -9.59 18.60
C GLN A 432 -12.67 -9.26 18.62
N ILE A 433 -13.32 -9.30 17.46
CA ILE A 433 -14.68 -8.77 17.28
C ILE A 433 -15.71 -9.83 16.84
N SER A 434 -15.28 -11.07 16.61
CA SER A 434 -16.16 -12.17 16.19
C SER A 434 -16.72 -12.95 17.38
N HIS A 435 -17.80 -13.69 17.13
CA HIS A 435 -18.45 -14.53 18.15
C HIS A 435 -17.47 -15.59 18.72
N PRO A 436 -17.47 -15.90 20.04
CA PRO A 436 -16.50 -16.81 20.66
C PRO A 436 -16.36 -18.18 19.97
N MET A 437 -17.47 -18.74 19.49
CA MET A 437 -17.47 -20.03 18.78
C MET A 437 -16.82 -20.01 17.40
N THR A 438 -16.55 -18.83 16.83
CA THR A 438 -15.83 -18.64 15.55
C THR A 438 -14.35 -18.37 15.75
N ILE A 439 -13.95 -17.86 16.92
CA ILE A 439 -12.57 -17.49 17.26
C ILE A 439 -11.63 -18.68 17.09
N MET A 440 -12.07 -19.88 17.48
CA MET A 440 -11.27 -21.09 17.35
C MET A 440 -10.96 -21.41 15.88
N GLN A 441 -11.94 -21.32 14.99
CA GLN A 441 -11.80 -21.61 13.55
C GLN A 441 -10.98 -20.51 12.86
N LEU A 442 -11.20 -19.25 13.22
CA LEU A 442 -10.40 -18.12 12.71
C LEU A 442 -8.94 -18.23 13.15
N SER A 443 -8.69 -18.61 14.40
CA SER A 443 -7.34 -18.86 14.93
C SER A 443 -6.66 -20.02 14.21
N TYR A 444 -7.41 -21.08 13.91
CA TYR A 444 -6.93 -22.20 13.12
C TYR A 444 -6.57 -21.80 11.68
N ILE A 445 -7.43 -21.02 11.00
CA ILE A 445 -7.14 -20.49 9.65
C ILE A 445 -5.90 -19.59 9.68
N ARG A 446 -5.81 -18.70 10.66
CA ARG A 446 -4.64 -17.82 10.86
C ARG A 446 -3.37 -18.66 10.94
N GLY A 447 -3.33 -19.64 11.84
CA GLY A 447 -2.18 -20.53 12.00
C GLY A 447 -1.81 -21.27 10.72
N ARG A 448 -2.79 -21.73 9.93
CA ARG A 448 -2.54 -22.37 8.63
C ARG A 448 -1.96 -21.42 7.58
N ARG A 449 -2.47 -20.19 7.49
CA ARG A 449 -1.99 -19.17 6.54
C ARG A 449 -0.58 -18.72 6.89
N GLU A 450 -0.32 -18.42 8.16
CA GLU A 450 1.01 -18.07 8.66
C GLU A 450 1.98 -19.22 8.42
N SER A 451 1.60 -20.45 8.78
CA SER A 451 2.43 -21.64 8.57
C SER A 451 2.81 -21.87 7.11
N SER A 452 1.83 -21.74 6.20
CA SER A 452 2.07 -21.89 4.76
C SER A 452 3.00 -20.79 4.23
N SER A 453 2.85 -19.56 4.73
CA SER A 453 3.69 -18.42 4.33
C SER A 453 5.13 -18.62 4.79
N TYR A 454 5.34 -18.97 6.06
CA TYR A 454 6.67 -19.30 6.60
C TYR A 454 7.32 -20.48 5.87
N ALA A 455 6.56 -21.54 5.58
CA ALA A 455 7.07 -22.70 4.84
C ALA A 455 7.51 -22.34 3.42
N ASN A 456 6.75 -21.50 2.71
CA ASN A 456 7.12 -21.02 1.38
C ASN A 456 8.39 -20.16 1.41
N LEU A 457 8.54 -19.27 2.40
CA LEU A 457 9.76 -18.48 2.55
C LEU A 457 10.96 -19.35 2.95
N ALA A 458 10.76 -20.32 3.84
CA ALA A 458 11.80 -21.28 4.21
C ALA A 458 12.35 -22.02 2.97
N TRP A 459 11.45 -22.43 2.08
CA TRP A 459 11.82 -23.05 0.81
C TRP A 459 12.63 -22.10 -0.08
N GLN A 460 12.19 -20.84 -0.23
CA GLN A 460 12.92 -19.84 -1.02
C GLN A 460 14.32 -19.58 -0.49
N GLU A 461 14.47 -19.42 0.83
CA GLU A 461 15.75 -19.17 1.47
C GLU A 461 16.69 -20.38 1.37
N PHE A 462 16.14 -21.60 1.46
CA PHE A 462 16.91 -22.81 1.21
C PHE A 462 17.51 -22.85 -0.20
N HIS A 463 16.72 -22.53 -1.25
CA HIS A 463 17.19 -22.47 -2.64
C HIS A 463 18.23 -21.38 -2.89
N LYS A 464 18.25 -20.32 -2.07
CA LYS A 464 19.29 -19.29 -2.11
C LYS A 464 20.57 -19.67 -1.34
N GLY A 465 20.58 -20.82 -0.67
CA GLY A 465 21.69 -21.27 0.18
C GLY A 465 21.66 -20.73 1.61
N ASN A 466 20.63 -19.97 2.00
CA ASN A 466 20.49 -19.38 3.35
C ASN A 466 19.90 -20.38 4.35
N LYS A 467 20.62 -21.48 4.61
CA LYS A 467 20.14 -22.62 5.41
C LYS A 467 19.68 -22.22 6.82
N GLN A 468 20.39 -21.32 7.50
CA GLN A 468 20.03 -20.86 8.85
C GLN A 468 18.68 -20.12 8.87
N THR A 469 18.48 -19.18 7.94
CA THR A 469 17.21 -18.46 7.79
C THR A 469 16.08 -19.42 7.43
N ALA A 470 16.34 -20.38 6.53
CA ALA A 470 15.39 -21.41 6.16
C ALA A 470 14.95 -22.26 7.36
N GLN A 471 15.89 -22.66 8.24
CA GLN A 471 15.57 -23.39 9.47
C GLN A 471 14.69 -22.57 10.41
N ILE A 472 15.03 -21.30 10.67
CA ILE A 472 14.24 -20.41 11.53
C ILE A 472 12.80 -20.27 11.01
N LEU A 473 12.64 -20.06 9.70
CA LEU A 473 11.33 -19.95 9.05
C LEU A 473 10.56 -21.28 9.09
N ALA A 474 11.23 -22.42 8.89
CA ALA A 474 10.60 -23.73 9.01
C ALA A 474 10.11 -24.01 10.44
N THR A 475 10.88 -23.61 11.47
CA THR A 475 10.44 -23.70 12.87
C THR A 475 9.21 -22.83 13.13
N LYS A 476 9.17 -21.59 12.62
CA LYS A 476 7.98 -20.73 12.72
C LYS A 476 6.77 -21.33 12.02
N ALA A 477 6.96 -22.00 10.88
CA ALA A 477 5.88 -22.69 10.18
C ALA A 477 5.25 -23.77 11.08
N LEU A 478 6.07 -24.59 11.74
CA LEU A 478 5.60 -25.62 12.67
C LEU A 478 4.89 -25.02 13.89
N GLN A 479 5.44 -23.95 14.47
CA GLN A 479 4.85 -23.26 15.61
C GLN A 479 3.49 -22.64 15.28
N SER A 480 3.30 -22.17 14.05
CA SER A 480 2.05 -21.54 13.60
C SER A 480 0.94 -22.56 13.40
N SER A 481 1.25 -23.75 12.85
CA SER A 481 0.28 -24.83 12.69
C SER A 481 0.96 -26.16 12.34
N LEU A 482 0.66 -27.21 13.10
CA LEU A 482 1.17 -28.57 12.84
C LEU A 482 0.62 -29.21 11.56
N THR A 483 -0.48 -28.70 11.00
CA THR A 483 -1.04 -29.25 9.75
C THR A 483 -0.11 -29.13 8.55
N ILE A 484 0.93 -28.27 8.63
CA ILE A 484 1.97 -28.16 7.61
C ILE A 484 2.77 -29.45 7.42
N LEU A 485 2.79 -30.33 8.41
CA LEU A 485 3.39 -31.66 8.32
C LEU A 485 2.65 -32.60 7.34
N LEU A 486 1.45 -32.23 6.87
CA LEU A 486 0.77 -32.95 5.79
C LEU A 486 1.32 -32.58 4.40
N SER A 487 2.10 -31.49 4.29
CA SER A 487 2.70 -31.05 3.04
C SER A 487 3.97 -31.86 2.74
N LYS A 488 3.91 -32.72 1.70
CA LYS A 488 5.08 -33.45 1.18
C LYS A 488 6.26 -32.54 0.90
N ARG A 489 5.99 -31.35 0.33
CA ARG A 489 7.02 -30.34 0.03
C ARG A 489 7.70 -29.84 1.29
N PHE A 490 6.95 -29.61 2.37
CA PHE A 490 7.51 -29.14 3.63
C PHE A 490 8.29 -30.25 4.37
N ILE A 491 7.78 -31.49 4.37
CA ILE A 491 8.53 -32.64 4.93
C ILE A 491 9.86 -32.80 4.22
N TYR A 492 9.86 -32.72 2.88
CA TYR A 492 11.08 -32.80 2.10
C TYR A 492 12.05 -31.65 2.40
N LEU A 493 11.54 -30.44 2.68
CA LEU A 493 12.38 -29.32 3.14
C LEU A 493 13.09 -29.65 4.46
N ILE A 494 12.34 -30.15 5.44
CA ILE A 494 12.90 -30.51 6.74
C ILE A 494 13.98 -31.57 6.55
N PHE A 495 13.72 -32.60 5.75
CA PHE A 495 14.69 -33.64 5.44
C PHE A 495 15.99 -33.06 4.86
N LEU A 496 15.90 -32.19 3.85
CA LEU A 496 17.05 -31.51 3.26
C LEU A 496 17.82 -30.67 4.28
N LEU A 497 17.11 -29.88 5.10
CA LEU A 497 17.71 -29.05 6.14
C LEU A 497 18.39 -29.88 7.24
N THR A 498 17.89 -31.07 7.55
CA THR A 498 18.49 -31.97 8.56
C THR A 498 19.72 -32.72 8.05
N LEU A 499 19.76 -33.08 6.77
CA LEU A 499 20.89 -33.81 6.18
C LEU A 499 22.04 -32.91 5.73
N GLY A 500 21.87 -31.59 5.82
CA GLY A 500 22.88 -30.64 5.36
C GLY A 500 23.07 -30.62 3.84
N LEU A 501 22.15 -31.24 3.07
CA LEU A 501 22.14 -31.30 1.61
C LEU A 501 21.79 -29.98 0.92
#